data_AF-A0AAJ8BN10-F1
#
_entry.id   AF-A0AAJ8BN10-F1
#
_cell.length_a   1.000
_cell.length_b   1.000
_cell.length_c   1.000
_cell.angle_alpha   90.00
_cell.angle_beta   90.00
_cell.angle_gamma   90.00
#
_symmetry.space_group_name_H-M   'P 1'
#
loop_
_entity.id
_entity.type
_entity.pdbx_description
1 polymer ?
#
loop_
_entity_poly.entity_id
_entity_poly.type
_entity_poly.pdbx_seq_one_letter_code
_entity_poly.pdbx_strand_id
1 'polypeptide(L)'
;MSVEDLRTAARECLRRGDARIPDSMLDKLVVPGELRRLWDTVSAHEDTDNAAASENLFLAREFLRLRNSEELSESDTAAANHIYAWASRHALPSAVYAESIEEPSGELTPHSPHEFKYVDPLVEQRKALMHEDKLRLSLSISVIAALGSLFPMHKAVDVPNIVLALASFTSEADPWTTNESRTASTAFLERFRTTSPSTPDASFWVVLETILKDKIRPLFTRSRNPAITAAGRKDMHPIPLPRFDTSILDPESKPWRSSDVYATTVFSWIVTQYQANDISRLESHFPLLVPPILALIDDETNPHKADGCTLLTHLLHPIQQAKSDILKRTNLSSVFIDAIKPCLLSLPTITPEADSIRLLGTAYPTLFLLLKTSYLPKDKQTYTAELTKVLRENLISSFHHISTMTPSSGTQSTLSSFPHPRLSTLLLNKIHDILFDLTVHTTKYLQEIIPLIYSTLSNPFGTAYSPLLLAGVAVTRAVILNAHPRIWRWRGEILGAVAACWINVADEEVAERGKEGEKEDLTKLKMQLKGVVYLLRMALQNPDEEVAEDEGAIEAKEGFAKEMEQLVGADEALRELLLGKVDGKDGRYFGA
;
A
#
# COMPACT_ATOMS: atom_id res chain seq x y z
N MET A 1 -41.86 16.00 -29.91
CA MET A 1 -40.61 15.56 -30.57
C MET A 1 -40.14 14.33 -29.83
N SER A 2 -39.74 13.30 -30.57
CA SER A 2 -39.65 11.95 -30.02
C SER A 2 -38.31 11.74 -29.31
N VAL A 3 -38.27 10.77 -28.38
CA VAL A 3 -37.01 10.28 -27.79
C VAL A 3 -35.99 9.87 -28.87
N GLU A 4 -36.46 9.59 -30.09
CA GLU A 4 -35.66 9.26 -31.27
C GLU A 4 -34.86 10.45 -31.84
N ASP A 5 -35.38 11.68 -31.74
CA ASP A 5 -34.64 12.89 -32.13
C ASP A 5 -33.45 13.11 -31.16
N LEU A 6 -33.67 12.87 -29.86
CA LEU A 6 -32.64 12.93 -28.83
C LEU A 6 -31.59 11.82 -29.02
N ARG A 7 -32.01 10.60 -29.42
CA ARG A 7 -31.10 9.51 -29.76
C ARG A 7 -30.20 9.86 -30.95
N THR A 8 -30.77 10.46 -32.01
CA THR A 8 -29.99 10.88 -33.18
C THR A 8 -28.95 11.94 -32.80
N ALA A 9 -29.33 12.90 -31.95
CA ALA A 9 -28.40 13.89 -31.42
C ALA A 9 -27.32 13.27 -30.52
N ALA A 10 -27.68 12.32 -29.66
CA ALA A 10 -26.75 11.57 -28.81
C ALA A 10 -25.69 10.82 -29.64
N ARG A 11 -26.13 10.11 -30.70
CA ARG A 11 -25.24 9.38 -31.61
C ARG A 11 -24.26 10.30 -32.33
N GLU A 12 -24.72 11.46 -32.80
CA GLU A 12 -23.87 12.43 -33.49
C GLU A 12 -22.84 13.06 -32.54
N CYS A 13 -23.25 13.41 -31.31
CA CYS A 13 -22.34 13.94 -30.30
C CYS A 13 -21.28 12.91 -29.86
N LEU A 14 -21.66 11.65 -29.64
CA LEU A 14 -20.72 10.58 -29.33
C LEU A 14 -19.70 10.37 -30.46
N ARG A 15 -20.12 10.42 -31.72
CA ARG A 15 -19.22 10.34 -32.88
C ARG A 15 -18.21 11.49 -32.96
N ARG A 16 -18.59 12.67 -32.47
CA ARG A 16 -17.70 13.85 -32.41
C ARG A 16 -16.79 13.86 -31.19
N GLY A 17 -17.02 12.96 -30.22
CA GLY A 17 -16.32 12.96 -28.93
C GLY A 17 -16.80 14.07 -27.99
N ASP A 18 -18.00 14.61 -28.21
CA ASP A 18 -18.54 15.67 -27.38
C ASP A 18 -18.93 15.12 -26.01
N ALA A 19 -18.49 15.79 -24.94
CA ALA A 19 -18.81 15.37 -23.58
C ALA A 19 -20.31 15.50 -23.25
N ARG A 20 -21.05 16.37 -23.96
CA ARG A 20 -22.47 16.69 -23.74
C ARG A 20 -23.13 17.11 -25.06
N ILE A 21 -24.46 16.98 -25.14
CA ILE A 21 -25.23 17.61 -26.21
C ILE A 21 -25.28 19.12 -25.94
N PRO A 22 -24.94 19.99 -26.90
CA PRO A 22 -25.00 21.43 -26.73
C PRO A 22 -26.39 21.90 -26.33
N ASP A 23 -26.49 22.79 -25.33
CA ASP A 23 -27.77 23.27 -24.81
C ASP A 23 -28.64 23.91 -25.91
N SER A 24 -28.03 24.53 -26.93
CA SER A 24 -28.72 25.07 -28.12
C SER A 24 -29.46 24.03 -28.99
N MET A 25 -29.09 22.75 -28.90
CA MET A 25 -29.78 21.63 -29.55
C MET A 25 -30.86 21.04 -28.63
N LEU A 26 -30.65 21.10 -27.31
CA LEU A 26 -31.58 20.62 -26.30
C LEU A 26 -32.78 21.54 -26.12
N ASP A 27 -32.60 22.86 -26.25
CA ASP A 27 -33.68 23.87 -26.17
C ASP A 27 -34.76 23.68 -27.26
N LYS A 28 -34.44 22.93 -28.32
CA LYS A 28 -35.35 22.60 -29.43
C LYS A 28 -36.12 21.30 -29.18
N LEU A 29 -35.80 20.54 -28.13
CA LEU A 29 -36.34 19.21 -27.86
C LEU A 29 -37.35 19.27 -26.69
N VAL A 30 -38.57 18.81 -26.92
CA VAL A 30 -39.56 18.59 -25.85
C VAL A 30 -39.39 17.16 -25.33
N VAL A 31 -38.69 16.99 -24.21
CA VAL A 31 -38.45 15.68 -23.59
C VAL A 31 -39.68 15.26 -22.77
N PRO A 32 -40.23 14.04 -22.97
CA PRO A 32 -41.32 13.52 -22.16
C PRO A 32 -40.93 13.42 -20.68
N GLY A 33 -41.81 13.79 -19.74
CA GLY A 33 -41.54 13.72 -18.31
C GLY A 33 -41.61 12.32 -17.68
N GLU A 34 -42.04 11.29 -18.44
CA GLU A 34 -42.25 9.92 -17.94
C GLU A 34 -40.97 9.07 -18.07
N LEU A 35 -40.45 8.52 -16.96
CA LEU A 35 -39.29 7.60 -16.97
C LEU A 35 -39.61 6.30 -17.69
N ARG A 36 -40.88 5.88 -17.66
CA ARG A 36 -41.33 4.69 -18.37
C ARG A 36 -40.98 4.75 -19.86
N ARG A 37 -41.17 5.90 -20.52
CA ARG A 37 -40.86 6.04 -21.95
C ARG A 37 -39.37 5.94 -22.24
N LEU A 38 -38.53 6.45 -21.34
CA LEU A 38 -37.09 6.28 -21.44
C LEU A 38 -36.73 4.78 -21.35
N TRP A 39 -37.27 4.10 -20.33
CA TRP A 39 -37.03 2.67 -20.15
C TRP A 39 -37.53 1.83 -21.33
N ASP A 40 -38.74 2.06 -21.83
CA ASP A 40 -39.30 1.35 -22.99
C ASP A 40 -38.41 1.55 -24.24
N THR A 41 -37.83 2.73 -24.40
CA THR A 41 -36.96 3.06 -25.55
C THR A 41 -35.58 2.40 -25.46
N VAL A 42 -34.99 2.37 -24.25
CA VAL A 42 -33.69 1.72 -24.00
C VAL A 42 -33.85 0.20 -24.02
N SER A 43 -34.84 -0.35 -23.30
CA SER A 43 -35.07 -1.80 -23.21
C SER A 43 -35.45 -2.47 -24.53
N ALA A 44 -36.02 -1.72 -25.48
CA ALA A 44 -36.31 -2.21 -26.82
C ALA A 44 -35.05 -2.45 -27.69
N HIS A 45 -33.88 -1.90 -27.31
CA HIS A 45 -32.63 -2.05 -28.05
C HIS A 45 -31.68 -2.93 -27.24
N GLU A 46 -31.27 -4.07 -27.78
CA GLU A 46 -30.27 -4.90 -27.12
C GLU A 46 -28.91 -4.20 -27.14
N ASP A 47 -28.28 -4.09 -25.97
CA ASP A 47 -26.91 -3.61 -25.83
C ASP A 47 -25.93 -4.70 -26.30
N THR A 48 -25.78 -4.84 -27.61
CA THR A 48 -24.98 -5.90 -28.25
C THR A 48 -23.47 -5.70 -28.07
N ASP A 49 -23.01 -4.45 -27.94
CA ASP A 49 -21.61 -4.08 -27.71
C ASP A 49 -21.48 -2.81 -26.84
N ASN A 50 -20.25 -2.47 -26.45
CA ASN A 50 -19.95 -1.30 -25.63
C ASN A 50 -20.35 0.02 -26.30
N ALA A 51 -20.35 0.08 -27.63
CA ALA A 51 -20.73 1.26 -28.39
C ALA A 51 -22.25 1.51 -28.34
N ALA A 52 -23.05 0.47 -28.58
CA ALA A 52 -24.51 0.51 -28.45
C ALA A 52 -24.93 0.83 -27.01
N ALA A 53 -24.29 0.20 -26.03
CA ALA A 53 -24.52 0.52 -24.62
C ALA A 53 -24.20 1.99 -24.31
N SER A 54 -23.07 2.51 -24.80
CA SER A 54 -22.68 3.91 -24.60
C SER A 54 -23.67 4.89 -25.23
N GLU A 55 -24.23 4.57 -26.40
CA GLU A 55 -25.28 5.39 -27.03
C GLU A 55 -26.55 5.48 -26.17
N ASN A 56 -27.04 4.33 -25.71
CA ASN A 56 -28.22 4.27 -24.84
C ASN A 56 -27.97 4.95 -23.49
N LEU A 57 -26.79 4.78 -22.89
CA LEU A 57 -26.40 5.43 -21.63
C LEU A 57 -26.27 6.95 -21.77
N PHE A 58 -25.70 7.43 -22.88
CA PHE A 58 -25.61 8.86 -23.16
C PHE A 58 -27.00 9.48 -23.35
N LEU A 59 -27.89 8.81 -24.09
CA LEU A 59 -29.29 9.19 -24.24
C LEU A 59 -29.99 9.28 -22.87
N ALA A 60 -29.85 8.25 -22.03
CA ALA A 60 -30.45 8.21 -20.69
C ALA A 60 -29.91 9.33 -19.79
N ARG A 61 -28.60 9.60 -19.82
CA ARG A 61 -27.98 10.67 -19.04
C ARG A 61 -28.55 12.04 -19.40
N GLU A 62 -28.65 12.35 -20.69
CA GLU A 62 -29.19 13.64 -21.15
C GLU A 62 -30.69 13.77 -20.86
N PHE A 63 -31.44 12.68 -21.03
CA PHE A 63 -32.86 12.64 -20.66
C PHE A 63 -33.07 12.95 -19.18
N LEU A 64 -32.29 12.32 -18.29
CA LEU A 64 -32.39 12.51 -16.84
C LEU A 64 -31.95 13.92 -16.42
N ARG A 65 -30.94 14.51 -17.09
CA ARG A 65 -30.46 15.88 -16.83
C ARG A 65 -31.51 16.94 -17.15
N LEU A 66 -32.31 16.73 -18.20
CA LEU A 66 -33.34 17.68 -18.64
C LEU A 66 -34.64 17.61 -17.84
N ARG A 67 -34.73 16.68 -16.88
CA ARG A 67 -35.95 16.44 -16.12
C ARG A 67 -35.98 17.27 -14.84
N ASN A 68 -37.17 17.81 -14.53
CA ASN A 68 -37.43 18.53 -13.29
C ASN A 68 -37.67 17.54 -12.13
N SER A 69 -37.34 17.96 -10.90
CA SER A 69 -37.47 17.17 -9.67
C SER A 69 -38.91 17.07 -9.15
N GLU A 70 -39.84 16.63 -9.99
CA GLU A 70 -41.24 16.36 -9.59
C GLU A 70 -41.37 14.96 -8.96
N GLU A 71 -42.39 14.77 -8.12
CA GLU A 71 -42.67 13.46 -7.50
C GLU A 71 -42.95 12.39 -8.56
N LEU A 72 -42.30 11.24 -8.43
CA LEU A 72 -42.40 10.14 -9.39
C LEU A 72 -43.73 9.41 -9.22
N SER A 73 -44.40 9.11 -10.34
CA SER A 73 -45.53 8.18 -10.35
C SER A 73 -45.08 6.75 -9.97
N GLU A 74 -46.00 5.87 -9.59
CA GLU A 74 -45.68 4.45 -9.33
C GLU A 74 -45.06 3.77 -10.56
N SER A 75 -45.57 4.07 -11.76
CA SER A 75 -45.01 3.55 -13.01
C SER A 75 -43.60 4.10 -13.29
N ASP A 76 -43.31 5.34 -12.91
CA ASP A 76 -41.97 5.92 -13.01
C ASP A 76 -41.00 5.34 -11.97
N THR A 77 -41.52 4.93 -10.81
CA THR A 77 -40.72 4.25 -9.78
C THR A 77 -40.26 2.86 -10.25
N ALA A 78 -41.14 2.10 -10.90
CA ALA A 78 -40.75 0.82 -11.52
C ALA A 78 -39.68 1.03 -12.62
N ALA A 79 -39.88 2.02 -13.49
CA ALA A 79 -38.92 2.38 -14.52
C ALA A 79 -37.56 2.83 -13.93
N ALA A 80 -37.56 3.63 -12.86
CA ALA A 80 -36.36 4.04 -12.16
C ALA A 80 -35.57 2.83 -11.61
N ASN A 81 -36.25 1.85 -11.02
CA ASN A 81 -35.60 0.64 -10.55
C ASN A 81 -34.96 -0.18 -11.68
N HIS A 82 -35.62 -0.27 -12.84
CA HIS A 82 -35.04 -0.93 -14.01
C HIS A 82 -33.83 -0.18 -14.56
N ILE A 83 -33.89 1.15 -14.64
CA ILE A 83 -32.76 1.99 -15.07
C ILE A 83 -31.59 1.85 -14.10
N TYR A 84 -31.83 1.80 -12.79
CA TYR A 84 -30.78 1.53 -11.80
C TYR A 84 -30.11 0.17 -12.00
N ALA A 85 -30.89 -0.89 -12.15
CA ALA A 85 -30.35 -2.24 -12.36
C ALA A 85 -29.55 -2.33 -13.67
N TRP A 86 -30.07 -1.73 -14.74
CA TRP A 86 -29.39 -1.66 -16.04
C TRP A 86 -28.09 -0.88 -15.98
N ALA A 87 -28.11 0.37 -15.49
CA ALA A 87 -26.91 1.19 -15.39
C ALA A 87 -25.86 0.57 -14.45
N SER A 88 -26.28 -0.06 -13.35
CA SER A 88 -25.35 -0.73 -12.42
C SER A 88 -24.65 -1.92 -13.07
N ARG A 89 -25.35 -2.66 -13.95
CA ARG A 89 -24.74 -3.77 -14.72
C ARG A 89 -23.68 -3.28 -15.70
N HIS A 90 -23.93 -2.15 -16.38
CA HIS A 90 -22.98 -1.56 -17.33
C HIS A 90 -21.83 -0.78 -16.67
N ALA A 91 -21.97 -0.44 -15.39
CA ALA A 91 -20.95 0.21 -14.58
C ALA A 91 -19.86 -0.76 -14.08
N LEU A 92 -19.98 -2.08 -14.31
CA LEU A 92 -18.96 -3.03 -13.90
C LEU A 92 -17.81 -3.12 -14.94
N PRO A 93 -16.55 -2.87 -14.53
CA PRO A 93 -15.37 -3.04 -15.36
C PRO A 93 -15.29 -4.43 -16.00
N SER A 94 -14.86 -4.49 -17.26
CA SER A 94 -14.70 -5.74 -18.00
C SER A 94 -13.30 -6.35 -17.87
N ALA A 95 -13.14 -7.59 -18.34
CA ALA A 95 -11.89 -8.34 -18.36
C ALA A 95 -10.75 -7.67 -19.17
N VAL A 96 -11.06 -6.64 -19.98
CA VAL A 96 -10.07 -5.91 -20.79
C VAL A 96 -8.98 -5.27 -19.90
N TYR A 97 -9.27 -5.03 -18.62
CA TYR A 97 -8.33 -4.43 -17.68
C TYR A 97 -7.43 -5.44 -16.94
N ALA A 98 -7.69 -6.75 -17.01
CA ALA A 98 -6.99 -7.76 -16.20
C ALA A 98 -5.46 -7.69 -16.34
N GLU A 99 -4.94 -7.67 -17.57
CA GLU A 99 -3.50 -7.61 -17.83
C GLU A 99 -2.89 -6.25 -17.43
N SER A 100 -3.63 -5.14 -17.57
CA SER A 100 -3.12 -3.81 -17.24
C SER A 100 -2.90 -3.59 -15.73
N ILE A 101 -3.55 -4.37 -14.88
CA ILE A 101 -3.39 -4.33 -13.41
C ILE A 101 -2.12 -5.09 -12.99
N GLU A 102 -1.68 -6.04 -13.81
CA GLU A 102 -0.54 -6.91 -13.53
C GLU A 102 0.78 -6.38 -14.09
N GLU A 103 0.74 -5.51 -15.09
CA GLU A 103 1.94 -4.93 -15.70
C GLU A 103 2.75 -4.14 -14.64
N PRO A 104 4.03 -4.52 -14.41
CA PRO A 104 4.89 -3.81 -13.48
C PRO A 104 5.12 -2.39 -14.00
N SER A 105 4.98 -1.41 -13.10
CA SER A 105 5.11 0.03 -13.34
C SER A 105 6.49 0.51 -13.85
N GLY A 106 7.36 -0.40 -14.32
CA GLY A 106 8.74 -0.14 -14.72
C GLY A 106 9.08 -0.34 -16.20
N GLU A 107 8.26 -1.00 -17.03
CA GLU A 107 8.66 -1.32 -18.42
C GLU A 107 8.31 -0.24 -19.47
N LEU A 108 7.66 0.85 -19.08
CA LEU A 108 7.24 1.92 -20.01
C LEU A 108 8.10 3.20 -19.98
N THR A 109 9.21 3.24 -19.24
CA THR A 109 10.20 4.31 -19.45
C THR A 109 11.10 3.94 -20.63
N PRO A 110 11.07 4.68 -21.76
CA PRO A 110 11.92 4.38 -22.89
C PRO A 110 13.38 4.56 -22.46
N HIS A 111 14.14 3.46 -22.45
CA HIS A 111 15.59 3.49 -22.24
C HIS A 111 16.33 3.96 -23.50
N SER A 112 15.85 4.98 -24.22
CA SER A 112 16.61 5.78 -25.21
C SER A 112 15.65 6.64 -26.04
N PRO A 113 16.00 7.90 -26.37
CA PRO A 113 15.25 8.72 -27.34
C PRO A 113 15.27 8.20 -28.78
N HIS A 114 15.98 7.11 -29.07
CA HIS A 114 16.24 6.63 -30.44
C HIS A 114 15.73 5.21 -30.76
N GLU A 115 14.95 4.59 -29.89
CA GLU A 115 14.29 3.32 -30.25
C GLU A 115 13.07 3.57 -31.15
N PHE A 116 13.09 2.97 -32.34
CA PHE A 116 11.98 2.98 -33.27
C PHE A 116 10.71 2.50 -32.54
N LYS A 117 9.66 3.35 -32.48
CA LYS A 117 8.32 3.00 -32.00
C LYS A 117 7.70 1.95 -32.92
N TYR A 118 8.04 0.68 -32.72
CA TYR A 118 7.19 -0.41 -33.18
C TYR A 118 6.02 -0.46 -32.20
N VAL A 119 4.89 0.14 -32.59
CA VAL A 119 3.65 0.02 -31.83
C VAL A 119 3.01 -1.30 -32.25
N ASP A 120 2.96 -2.27 -31.36
CA ASP A 120 2.30 -3.54 -31.60
C ASP A 120 0.80 -3.29 -31.88
N PRO A 121 0.26 -3.69 -33.06
CA PRO A 121 -1.15 -3.53 -33.39
C PRO A 121 -2.12 -4.11 -32.35
N LEU A 122 -1.71 -5.15 -31.62
CA LEU A 122 -2.52 -5.75 -30.55
C LEU A 122 -2.66 -4.81 -29.34
N VAL A 123 -1.62 -4.03 -29.03
CA VAL A 123 -1.65 -3.03 -27.93
C VAL A 123 -2.54 -1.86 -28.29
N GLU A 124 -2.54 -1.42 -29.55
CA GLU A 124 -3.41 -0.33 -30.02
C GLU A 124 -4.89 -0.75 -30.02
N GLN A 125 -5.19 -1.96 -30.49
CA GLN A 125 -6.53 -2.53 -30.42
C GLN A 125 -7.03 -2.64 -28.98
N ARG A 126 -6.19 -3.08 -28.04
CA ARG A 126 -6.54 -3.15 -26.62
C ARG A 126 -6.83 -1.78 -26.03
N LYS A 127 -5.99 -0.78 -26.32
CA LYS A 127 -6.21 0.61 -25.88
C LYS A 127 -7.53 1.18 -26.39
N ALA A 128 -7.91 0.87 -27.62
CA ALA A 128 -9.21 1.26 -28.17
C ALA A 128 -10.38 0.62 -27.39
N LEU A 129 -10.32 -0.69 -27.13
CA LEU A 129 -11.32 -1.39 -26.33
C LEU A 129 -11.41 -0.84 -24.90
N MET A 130 -10.27 -0.54 -24.27
CA MET A 130 -10.22 0.09 -22.94
C MET A 130 -10.85 1.49 -22.94
N HIS A 131 -10.69 2.26 -24.03
CA HIS A 131 -11.27 3.59 -24.16
C HIS A 131 -12.80 3.51 -24.30
N GLU A 132 -13.30 2.59 -25.13
CA GLU A 132 -14.74 2.34 -25.27
C GLU A 132 -15.37 1.86 -23.97
N ASP A 133 -14.72 0.93 -23.26
CA ASP A 133 -15.19 0.44 -21.96
C ASP A 133 -15.20 1.58 -20.93
N LYS A 134 -14.15 2.41 -20.87
CA LYS A 134 -14.05 3.56 -19.98
C LYS A 134 -15.17 4.59 -20.22
N LEU A 135 -15.53 4.83 -21.49
CA LEU A 135 -16.65 5.71 -21.84
C LEU A 135 -17.98 5.15 -21.31
N ARG A 136 -18.26 3.87 -21.58
CA ARG A 136 -19.46 3.17 -21.08
C ARG A 136 -19.56 3.25 -19.55
N LEU A 137 -18.45 3.00 -18.85
CA LEU A 137 -18.37 3.05 -17.39
C LEU A 137 -18.67 4.45 -16.85
N SER A 138 -18.06 5.49 -17.42
CA SER A 138 -18.28 6.89 -17.02
C SER A 138 -19.72 7.34 -17.24
N LEU A 139 -20.32 6.96 -18.37
CA LEU A 139 -21.72 7.24 -18.66
C LEU A 139 -22.66 6.52 -17.70
N SER A 140 -22.36 5.27 -17.35
CA SER A 140 -23.14 4.49 -16.38
C SER A 140 -23.19 5.15 -15.01
N ILE A 141 -22.04 5.59 -14.47
CA ILE A 141 -21.99 6.34 -13.20
C ILE A 141 -22.73 7.67 -13.31
N SER A 142 -22.62 8.36 -14.44
CA SER A 142 -23.35 9.61 -14.67
C SER A 142 -24.87 9.40 -14.68
N VAL A 143 -25.36 8.31 -15.28
CA VAL A 143 -26.78 7.91 -15.26
C VAL A 143 -27.24 7.60 -13.83
N ILE A 144 -26.46 6.81 -13.07
CA ILE A 144 -26.76 6.50 -11.66
C ILE A 144 -26.84 7.78 -10.83
N ALA A 145 -25.90 8.71 -11.03
CA ALA A 145 -25.87 9.98 -10.33
C ALA A 145 -27.05 10.89 -10.70
N ALA A 146 -27.38 11.00 -11.99
CA ALA A 146 -28.51 11.78 -12.48
C ALA A 146 -29.85 11.18 -12.03
N LEU A 147 -29.96 9.85 -11.96
CA LEU A 147 -31.15 9.20 -11.44
C LEU A 147 -31.27 9.40 -9.92
N GLY A 148 -30.15 9.38 -9.19
CA GLY A 148 -30.13 9.54 -7.74
C GLY A 148 -30.46 10.94 -7.21
N SER A 149 -30.43 11.96 -8.06
CA SER A 149 -31.00 13.27 -7.72
C SER A 149 -32.53 13.25 -7.76
N LEU A 150 -33.14 12.40 -8.58
CA LEU A 150 -34.60 12.29 -8.79
C LEU A 150 -35.23 11.20 -7.91
N PHE A 151 -34.60 10.02 -7.83
CA PHE A 151 -35.05 8.87 -7.05
C PHE A 151 -33.95 8.42 -6.08
N PRO A 152 -34.07 8.71 -4.77
CA PRO A 152 -33.01 8.39 -3.82
C PRO A 152 -32.70 6.89 -3.76
N MET A 153 -31.40 6.56 -3.79
CA MET A 153 -30.91 5.16 -3.83
C MET A 153 -31.47 4.27 -2.71
N HIS A 154 -31.69 4.79 -1.50
CA HIS A 154 -32.25 4.00 -0.38
C HIS A 154 -33.69 3.53 -0.60
N LYS A 155 -34.41 4.10 -1.59
CA LYS A 155 -35.75 3.67 -1.99
C LYS A 155 -35.72 2.67 -3.15
N ALA A 156 -34.55 2.43 -3.75
CA ALA A 156 -34.41 1.48 -4.85
C ALA A 156 -34.57 0.03 -4.36
N VAL A 157 -35.03 -0.84 -5.26
CA VAL A 157 -35.23 -2.27 -4.98
C VAL A 157 -33.88 -2.99 -4.85
N ASP A 158 -32.90 -2.63 -5.68
CA ASP A 158 -31.61 -3.33 -5.81
C ASP A 158 -30.43 -2.47 -5.34
N VAL A 159 -30.50 -2.03 -4.09
CA VAL A 159 -29.43 -1.24 -3.45
C VAL A 159 -28.06 -1.93 -3.51
N PRO A 160 -27.93 -3.26 -3.28
CA PRO A 160 -26.63 -3.93 -3.32
C PRO A 160 -25.89 -3.78 -4.65
N ASN A 161 -26.56 -3.92 -5.80
CA ASN A 161 -25.89 -3.78 -7.09
C ASN A 161 -25.54 -2.32 -7.41
N ILE A 162 -26.32 -1.35 -6.94
CA ILE A 162 -25.97 0.08 -7.09
C ILE A 162 -24.73 0.41 -6.25
N VAL A 163 -24.67 -0.05 -5.00
CA VAL A 163 -23.50 0.14 -4.13
C VAL A 163 -22.28 -0.56 -4.70
N LEU A 164 -22.43 -1.79 -5.23
CA LEU A 164 -21.37 -2.52 -5.92
C LEU A 164 -20.78 -1.72 -7.09
N ALA A 165 -21.66 -1.20 -7.96
CA ALA A 165 -21.29 -0.39 -9.11
C ALA A 165 -20.61 0.94 -8.74
N LEU A 166 -21.03 1.58 -7.65
CA LEU A 166 -20.37 2.82 -7.19
C LEU A 166 -19.01 2.51 -6.55
N ALA A 167 -18.93 1.43 -5.75
CA ALA A 167 -17.73 1.04 -5.03
C ALA A 167 -16.58 0.66 -5.97
N SER A 168 -16.85 0.18 -7.18
CA SER A 168 -15.83 -0.14 -8.18
C SER A 168 -15.07 1.07 -8.74
N PHE A 169 -15.46 2.31 -8.40
CA PHE A 169 -14.78 3.54 -8.85
C PHE A 169 -14.14 4.31 -7.69
N THR A 170 -13.88 3.66 -6.56
CA THR A 170 -13.36 4.33 -5.35
C THR A 170 -11.84 4.48 -5.35
N SER A 171 -11.11 3.68 -6.14
CA SER A 171 -9.65 3.69 -6.23
C SER A 171 -9.15 4.52 -7.42
N GLU A 172 -8.20 5.42 -7.16
CA GLU A 172 -7.49 6.19 -8.20
C GLU A 172 -6.46 5.34 -8.96
N ALA A 173 -6.02 4.21 -8.40
CA ALA A 173 -5.04 3.32 -9.02
C ALA A 173 -5.65 2.52 -10.18
N ASP A 174 -6.98 2.44 -10.25
CA ASP A 174 -7.67 1.59 -11.21
C ASP A 174 -7.70 2.26 -12.60
N PRO A 175 -7.34 1.54 -13.67
CA PRO A 175 -7.22 2.12 -15.02
C PRO A 175 -8.55 2.64 -15.59
N TRP A 176 -9.68 2.07 -15.15
CA TRP A 176 -11.02 2.49 -15.57
C TRP A 176 -11.55 3.71 -14.81
N THR A 177 -10.96 4.06 -13.67
CA THR A 177 -11.46 5.16 -12.85
C THR A 177 -11.08 6.53 -13.46
N THR A 178 -12.02 7.47 -13.41
CA THR A 178 -11.81 8.90 -13.73
C THR A 178 -11.99 9.73 -12.47
N ASN A 179 -11.42 10.93 -12.42
CA ASN A 179 -11.58 11.79 -11.25
C ASN A 179 -13.06 12.18 -11.03
N GLU A 180 -13.80 12.38 -12.11
CA GLU A 180 -15.23 12.69 -12.10
C GLU A 180 -16.05 11.50 -11.59
N SER A 181 -15.82 10.29 -12.13
CA SER A 181 -16.55 9.09 -11.70
C SER A 181 -16.27 8.77 -10.24
N ARG A 182 -15.03 8.92 -9.78
CA ARG A 182 -14.66 8.71 -8.37
C ARG A 182 -15.33 9.73 -7.45
N THR A 183 -15.30 11.01 -7.80
CA THR A 183 -15.91 12.06 -6.97
C THR A 183 -17.41 11.86 -6.88
N ALA A 184 -18.07 11.53 -8.00
CA ALA A 184 -19.49 11.20 -8.00
C ALA A 184 -19.78 9.96 -7.15
N SER A 185 -19.07 8.84 -7.37
CA SER A 185 -19.30 7.59 -6.65
C SER A 185 -19.09 7.72 -5.14
N THR A 186 -17.99 8.34 -4.71
CA THR A 186 -17.69 8.55 -3.29
C THR A 186 -18.71 9.45 -2.61
N ALA A 187 -19.12 10.55 -3.25
CA ALA A 187 -20.18 11.42 -2.71
C ALA A 187 -21.52 10.69 -2.54
N PHE A 188 -21.88 9.82 -3.48
CA PHE A 188 -23.10 9.01 -3.40
C PHE A 188 -23.04 7.95 -2.29
N LEU A 189 -21.92 7.25 -2.15
CA LEU A 189 -21.70 6.27 -1.10
C LEU A 189 -21.71 6.90 0.30
N GLU A 190 -21.10 8.08 0.47
CA GLU A 190 -21.13 8.83 1.73
C GLU A 190 -22.56 9.30 2.06
N ARG A 191 -23.30 9.81 1.07
CA ARG A 191 -24.70 10.19 1.28
C ARG A 191 -25.56 9.00 1.68
N PHE A 192 -25.32 7.82 1.10
CA PHE A 192 -26.02 6.60 1.48
C PHE A 192 -25.76 6.21 2.93
N ARG A 193 -24.50 6.32 3.36
CA ARG A 193 -24.09 6.07 4.74
C ARG A 193 -24.80 7.01 5.73
N THR A 194 -24.99 8.28 5.38
CA THR A 194 -25.56 9.28 6.31
C THR A 194 -27.09 9.44 6.26
N THR A 195 -27.74 9.18 5.12
CA THR A 195 -29.14 9.59 4.87
C THR A 195 -30.18 8.49 5.18
N SER A 196 -29.76 7.29 5.58
CA SER A 196 -30.67 6.14 5.70
C SER A 196 -31.71 6.34 6.83
N PRO A 197 -33.02 6.40 6.54
CA PRO A 197 -34.01 6.87 7.49
C PRO A 197 -34.38 5.76 8.49
N SER A 198 -34.43 6.12 9.78
CA SER A 198 -35.06 5.40 10.91
C SER A 198 -34.18 4.40 11.71
N THR A 199 -33.19 3.73 11.10
CA THR A 199 -32.08 3.04 11.81
C THR A 199 -30.87 2.90 10.87
N PRO A 200 -30.08 3.98 10.69
CA PRO A 200 -29.12 4.10 9.59
C PRO A 200 -28.04 3.01 9.55
N ASP A 201 -27.57 2.54 10.69
CA ASP A 201 -26.52 1.50 10.73
C ASP A 201 -27.04 0.13 10.27
N ALA A 202 -28.28 -0.25 10.58
CA ALA A 202 -28.73 -1.61 10.31
C ALA A 202 -28.83 -1.91 8.80
N SER A 203 -29.40 -1.00 8.01
CA SER A 203 -29.62 -1.22 6.57
C SER A 203 -28.32 -1.15 5.77
N PHE A 204 -27.41 -0.23 6.10
CA PHE A 204 -26.10 -0.12 5.44
C PHE A 204 -25.30 -1.42 5.56
N TRP A 205 -25.16 -1.92 6.78
CA TRP A 205 -24.36 -3.12 7.05
C TRP A 205 -25.01 -4.40 6.48
N VAL A 206 -26.34 -4.49 6.43
CA VAL A 206 -27.04 -5.59 5.74
C VAL A 206 -26.71 -5.59 4.25
N VAL A 207 -26.69 -4.43 3.60
CA VAL A 207 -26.29 -4.33 2.18
C VAL A 207 -24.85 -4.78 1.98
N LEU A 208 -23.92 -4.37 2.84
CA LEU A 208 -22.52 -4.83 2.75
C LEU A 208 -22.40 -6.33 2.97
N GLU A 209 -23.15 -6.89 3.92
CA GLU A 209 -23.20 -8.33 4.18
C GLU A 209 -23.70 -9.10 2.95
N THR A 210 -24.76 -8.61 2.29
CA THR A 210 -25.28 -9.18 1.04
C THR A 210 -24.23 -9.15 -0.06
N ILE A 211 -23.54 -8.02 -0.28
CA ILE A 211 -22.47 -7.92 -1.28
C ILE A 211 -21.34 -8.90 -0.98
N LEU A 212 -20.90 -8.98 0.28
CA LEU A 212 -19.85 -9.90 0.70
C LEU A 212 -20.24 -11.37 0.47
N LYS A 213 -21.48 -11.75 0.80
CA LYS A 213 -21.98 -13.14 0.67
C LYS A 213 -22.24 -13.55 -0.77
N ASP A 214 -22.91 -12.70 -1.54
CA ASP A 214 -23.49 -13.08 -2.82
C ASP A 214 -22.61 -12.71 -4.01
N LYS A 215 -21.72 -11.71 -3.86
CA LYS A 215 -20.88 -11.20 -4.95
C LYS A 215 -19.40 -11.46 -4.72
N ILE A 216 -18.86 -11.08 -3.56
CA ILE A 216 -17.41 -11.17 -3.32
C ILE A 216 -16.97 -12.59 -2.97
N ARG A 217 -17.56 -13.21 -1.95
CA ARG A 217 -17.12 -14.54 -1.47
C ARG A 217 -17.08 -15.61 -2.58
N PRO A 218 -18.06 -15.73 -3.49
CA PRO A 218 -18.01 -16.71 -4.56
C PRO A 218 -16.78 -16.57 -5.45
N LEU A 219 -16.33 -15.33 -5.72
CA LEU A 219 -15.15 -15.07 -6.56
C LEU A 219 -13.86 -15.60 -5.92
N PHE A 220 -13.74 -15.53 -4.59
CA PHE A 220 -12.55 -15.99 -3.86
C PHE A 220 -12.63 -17.44 -3.37
N THR A 221 -13.74 -18.15 -3.61
CA THR A 221 -13.95 -19.51 -3.06
C THR A 221 -13.04 -20.56 -3.68
N ARG A 222 -12.66 -20.40 -4.95
CA ARG A 222 -11.73 -21.31 -5.65
C ARG A 222 -10.27 -21.10 -5.22
N SER A 223 -9.90 -19.88 -4.84
CA SER A 223 -8.56 -19.51 -4.35
C SER A 223 -8.38 -19.78 -2.85
N ARG A 224 -9.04 -20.81 -2.30
CA ARG A 224 -9.14 -21.00 -0.85
C ARG A 224 -7.82 -21.46 -0.22
N ASN A 225 -7.32 -20.69 0.75
CA ASN A 225 -6.17 -21.06 1.55
C ASN A 225 -6.48 -22.34 2.41
N PRO A 226 -5.63 -23.38 2.37
CA PRO A 226 -5.83 -24.64 3.10
C PRO A 226 -5.70 -24.49 4.62
N ALA A 227 -5.07 -23.41 5.11
CA ALA A 227 -4.90 -23.12 6.54
C ALA A 227 -6.17 -22.61 7.21
N ILE A 228 -7.29 -22.42 6.48
CA ILE A 228 -8.56 -21.95 7.03
C ILE A 228 -9.75 -22.86 6.70
N THR A 229 -10.64 -22.99 7.70
CA THR A 229 -11.97 -23.58 7.57
C THR A 229 -12.90 -22.68 6.75
N ALA A 230 -14.02 -23.22 6.26
CA ALA A 230 -15.03 -22.44 5.53
C ALA A 230 -15.67 -21.31 6.36
N ALA A 231 -15.49 -21.35 7.68
CA ALA A 231 -15.89 -20.34 8.64
C ALA A 231 -14.79 -19.31 8.94
N GLY A 232 -13.68 -19.30 8.19
CA GLY A 232 -12.59 -18.34 8.34
C GLY A 232 -11.77 -18.52 9.63
N ARG A 233 -11.83 -19.68 10.28
CA ARG A 233 -10.97 -20.02 11.44
C ARG A 233 -9.79 -20.88 11.01
N LYS A 234 -8.69 -20.85 11.77
CA LYS A 234 -7.54 -21.73 11.53
C LYS A 234 -7.98 -23.20 11.44
N ASP A 235 -7.60 -23.86 10.35
CA ASP A 235 -7.75 -25.29 10.20
C ASP A 235 -6.62 -26.00 10.97
N MET A 236 -6.99 -26.95 11.83
CA MET A 236 -6.04 -27.73 12.64
C MET A 236 -5.50 -28.93 11.88
N HIS A 237 -6.12 -29.29 10.76
CA HIS A 237 -5.73 -30.40 9.90
C HIS A 237 -5.73 -29.98 8.42
N PRO A 238 -4.89 -29.00 8.04
CA PRO A 238 -4.82 -28.54 6.66
C PRO A 238 -4.35 -29.68 5.77
N ILE A 239 -5.07 -29.91 4.67
CA ILE A 239 -4.63 -30.84 3.63
C ILE A 239 -3.51 -30.14 2.85
N PRO A 240 -2.28 -30.69 2.81
CA PRO A 240 -1.19 -30.07 2.06
C PRO A 240 -1.55 -29.96 0.58
N LEU A 241 -1.39 -28.77 0.01
CA LEU A 241 -1.56 -28.58 -1.42
C LEU A 241 -0.46 -29.34 -2.19
N PRO A 242 -0.76 -29.86 -3.39
CA PRO A 242 0.26 -30.43 -4.28
C PRO A 242 1.39 -29.42 -4.55
N ARG A 243 2.63 -29.91 -4.72
CA ARG A 243 3.79 -29.06 -5.03
C ARG A 243 3.66 -28.27 -6.33
N PHE A 244 2.86 -28.79 -7.27
CA PHE A 244 2.49 -28.12 -8.50
C PHE A 244 0.96 -28.06 -8.55
N ASP A 245 0.44 -26.85 -8.46
CA ASP A 245 -0.98 -26.60 -8.59
C ASP A 245 -1.28 -26.24 -10.05
N THR A 246 -1.95 -27.14 -10.77
CA THR A 246 -2.34 -26.90 -12.16
C THR A 246 -3.41 -25.82 -12.29
N SER A 247 -4.09 -25.45 -11.20
CA SER A 247 -5.07 -24.37 -11.20
C SER A 247 -4.42 -22.98 -11.37
N ILE A 248 -3.12 -22.85 -11.08
CA ILE A 248 -2.32 -21.65 -11.38
C ILE A 248 -2.39 -21.30 -12.88
N LEU A 249 -2.48 -22.32 -13.74
CA LEU A 249 -2.53 -22.16 -15.20
C LEU A 249 -3.95 -21.97 -15.74
N ASP A 250 -4.96 -22.03 -14.88
CA ASP A 250 -6.37 -21.86 -15.25
C ASP A 250 -6.85 -20.46 -14.85
N PRO A 251 -7.07 -19.53 -15.81
CA PRO A 251 -7.59 -18.20 -15.53
C PRO A 251 -8.99 -18.20 -14.91
N GLU A 252 -9.76 -19.30 -15.02
CA GLU A 252 -11.06 -19.46 -14.37
C GLU A 252 -10.97 -19.86 -12.89
N SER A 253 -9.76 -20.17 -12.40
CA SER A 253 -9.51 -20.46 -10.98
C SER A 253 -9.55 -19.21 -10.10
N LYS A 254 -9.29 -18.03 -10.68
CA LYS A 254 -9.24 -16.72 -10.01
C LYS A 254 -10.09 -15.70 -10.78
N PRO A 255 -11.43 -15.79 -10.76
CA PRO A 255 -12.31 -14.90 -11.53
C PRO A 255 -12.16 -13.42 -11.14
N TRP A 256 -11.82 -13.14 -9.87
CA TRP A 256 -11.51 -11.78 -9.39
C TRP A 256 -10.28 -11.14 -10.06
N ARG A 257 -9.43 -11.93 -10.74
CA ARG A 257 -8.24 -11.48 -11.48
C ARG A 257 -8.53 -11.33 -12.97
N SER A 258 -9.32 -12.22 -13.54
CA SER A 258 -9.56 -12.29 -14.99
C SER A 258 -10.86 -11.58 -15.41
N SER A 259 -12.01 -12.01 -14.91
CA SER A 259 -13.33 -11.52 -15.35
C SER A 259 -13.86 -10.36 -14.51
N ASP A 260 -13.69 -10.44 -13.19
CA ASP A 260 -14.34 -9.57 -12.21
C ASP A 260 -13.30 -8.71 -11.48
N VAL A 261 -12.50 -7.96 -12.25
CA VAL A 261 -11.40 -7.12 -11.76
C VAL A 261 -11.83 -6.06 -10.75
N TYR A 262 -13.11 -5.69 -10.73
CA TYR A 262 -13.68 -4.75 -9.77
C TYR A 262 -13.77 -5.30 -8.34
N ALA A 263 -13.68 -6.63 -8.17
CA ALA A 263 -13.92 -7.28 -6.89
C ALA A 263 -12.92 -6.84 -5.82
N THR A 264 -11.65 -6.62 -6.18
CA THR A 264 -10.60 -6.14 -5.27
C THR A 264 -10.88 -4.73 -4.78
N THR A 265 -11.23 -3.81 -5.69
CA THR A 265 -11.58 -2.42 -5.36
C THR A 265 -12.82 -2.34 -4.47
N VAL A 266 -13.89 -3.06 -4.82
CA VAL A 266 -15.10 -3.11 -4.00
C VAL A 266 -14.79 -3.67 -2.63
N PHE A 267 -14.06 -4.78 -2.56
CA PHE A 267 -13.71 -5.40 -1.30
C PHE A 267 -12.85 -4.47 -0.43
N SER A 268 -11.92 -3.75 -1.04
CA SER A 268 -11.12 -2.72 -0.37
C SER A 268 -11.99 -1.63 0.24
N TRP A 269 -12.91 -1.08 -0.55
CA TRP A 269 -13.86 -0.09 -0.05
C TRP A 269 -14.66 -0.63 1.14
N ILE A 270 -15.18 -1.87 1.08
CA ILE A 270 -15.94 -2.49 2.19
C ILE A 270 -15.09 -2.61 3.46
N VAL A 271 -13.84 -3.07 3.36
CA VAL A 271 -12.95 -3.24 4.53
C VAL A 271 -12.65 -1.89 5.20
N THR A 272 -12.54 -0.81 4.44
CA THR A 272 -12.30 0.54 5.01
C THR A 272 -13.51 1.14 5.73
N GLN A 273 -14.71 0.55 5.61
CA GLN A 273 -15.91 1.07 6.28
C GLN A 273 -15.92 0.78 7.79
N TYR A 274 -15.25 -0.29 8.23
CA TYR A 274 -15.27 -0.72 9.63
C TYR A 274 -14.48 0.24 10.51
N GLN A 275 -15.14 0.76 11.56
CA GLN A 275 -14.54 1.59 12.59
C GLN A 275 -14.46 0.82 13.92
N ALA A 276 -13.71 1.33 14.89
CA ALA A 276 -13.57 0.70 16.20
C ALA A 276 -14.92 0.49 16.92
N ASN A 277 -15.89 1.39 16.70
CA ASN A 277 -17.23 1.30 17.28
C ASN A 277 -18.08 0.17 16.68
N ASP A 278 -17.74 -0.32 15.48
CA ASP A 278 -18.47 -1.35 14.74
C ASP A 278 -17.89 -2.76 14.97
N ILE A 279 -17.10 -2.96 16.03
CA ILE A 279 -16.34 -4.19 16.24
C ILE A 279 -17.21 -5.46 16.28
N SER A 280 -18.42 -5.39 16.83
CA SER A 280 -19.35 -6.52 16.86
C SER A 280 -19.77 -6.97 15.45
N ARG A 281 -19.92 -6.01 14.54
CA ARG A 281 -20.26 -6.26 13.12
C ARG A 281 -19.05 -6.80 12.37
N LEU A 282 -17.87 -6.21 12.60
CA LEU A 282 -16.61 -6.71 12.06
C LEU A 282 -16.42 -8.19 12.45
N GLU A 283 -16.61 -8.54 13.72
CA GLU A 283 -16.48 -9.92 14.19
C GLU A 283 -17.52 -10.86 13.56
N SER A 284 -18.75 -10.38 13.31
CA SER A 284 -19.79 -11.14 12.60
C SER A 284 -19.42 -11.41 11.14
N HIS A 285 -18.90 -10.40 10.44
CA HIS A 285 -18.50 -10.49 9.04
C HIS A 285 -17.11 -11.11 8.83
N PHE A 286 -16.35 -11.32 9.92
CA PHE A 286 -14.99 -11.84 9.88
C PHE A 286 -14.79 -13.09 9.00
N PRO A 287 -15.70 -14.10 9.02
CA PRO A 287 -15.61 -15.26 8.12
C PRO A 287 -15.70 -14.94 6.62
N LEU A 288 -16.27 -13.78 6.26
CA LEU A 288 -16.40 -13.30 4.88
C LEU A 288 -15.20 -12.44 4.46
N LEU A 289 -14.54 -11.77 5.41
CA LEU A 289 -13.42 -10.86 5.16
C LEU A 289 -12.07 -11.59 5.11
N VAL A 290 -11.88 -12.60 5.98
CA VAL A 290 -10.60 -13.30 6.12
C VAL A 290 -10.20 -14.05 4.83
N PRO A 291 -11.07 -14.83 4.17
CA PRO A 291 -10.65 -15.61 3.00
C PRO A 291 -10.18 -14.75 1.81
N PRO A 292 -10.87 -13.66 1.40
CA PRO A 292 -10.37 -12.80 0.33
C PRO A 292 -9.04 -12.12 0.67
N ILE A 293 -8.83 -11.68 1.92
CA ILE A 293 -7.55 -11.08 2.34
C ILE A 293 -6.42 -12.09 2.22
N LEU A 294 -6.61 -13.32 2.71
CA LEU A 294 -5.59 -14.37 2.59
C LEU A 294 -5.34 -14.75 1.13
N ALA A 295 -6.39 -14.89 0.32
CA ALA A 295 -6.25 -15.19 -1.10
C ALA A 295 -5.43 -14.14 -1.86
N LEU A 296 -5.53 -12.86 -1.49
CA LEU A 296 -4.70 -11.79 -2.05
C LEU A 296 -3.24 -11.86 -1.56
N ILE A 297 -3.01 -12.14 -0.27
CA ILE A 297 -1.65 -12.28 0.30
C ILE A 297 -0.93 -13.52 -0.29
N ASP A 298 -1.67 -14.60 -0.54
CA ASP A 298 -1.15 -15.85 -1.11
C ASP A 298 -1.08 -15.83 -2.64
N ASP A 299 -1.50 -14.74 -3.30
CA ASP A 299 -1.44 -14.65 -4.76
C ASP A 299 0.02 -14.72 -5.26
N GLU A 300 0.23 -15.02 -6.53
CA GLU A 300 1.57 -15.10 -7.11
C GLU A 300 2.15 -13.73 -7.44
N THR A 301 1.30 -12.75 -7.73
CA THR A 301 1.71 -11.43 -8.20
C THR A 301 1.95 -10.46 -7.04
N ASN A 302 3.06 -9.72 -7.10
CA ASN A 302 3.42 -8.78 -6.05
C ASN A 302 2.42 -7.64 -5.79
N PRO A 303 1.73 -7.05 -6.79
CA PRO A 303 0.68 -6.06 -6.55
C PRO A 303 -0.43 -6.58 -5.62
N HIS A 304 -1.00 -7.74 -5.93
CA HIS A 304 -2.10 -8.32 -5.13
C HIS A 304 -1.64 -8.71 -3.72
N LYS A 305 -0.39 -9.20 -3.56
CA LYS A 305 0.20 -9.43 -2.23
C LYS A 305 0.26 -8.14 -1.40
N ALA A 306 0.67 -7.03 -2.02
CA ALA A 306 0.75 -5.73 -1.37
C ALA A 306 -0.64 -5.20 -1.00
N ASP A 307 -1.62 -5.38 -1.87
CA ASP A 307 -3.02 -5.02 -1.61
C ASP A 307 -3.59 -5.86 -0.46
N GLY A 308 -3.37 -7.18 -0.47
CA GLY A 308 -3.75 -8.07 0.64
C GLY A 308 -3.14 -7.63 1.99
N CYS A 309 -1.86 -7.25 2.00
CA CYS A 309 -1.21 -6.69 3.19
C CYS A 309 -1.84 -5.37 3.63
N THR A 310 -2.23 -4.51 2.69
CA THR A 310 -2.86 -3.22 2.96
C THR A 310 -4.27 -3.40 3.55
N LEU A 311 -5.06 -4.30 2.98
CA LEU A 311 -6.38 -4.66 3.48
C LEU A 311 -6.34 -5.27 4.87
N LEU A 312 -5.36 -6.14 5.13
CA LEU A 312 -5.14 -6.67 6.48
C LEU A 312 -4.82 -5.54 7.45
N THR A 313 -3.98 -4.58 7.07
CA THR A 313 -3.72 -3.39 7.90
C THR A 313 -5.00 -2.60 8.19
N HIS A 314 -5.85 -2.36 7.21
CA HIS A 314 -7.15 -1.70 7.43
C HIS A 314 -8.06 -2.48 8.37
N LEU A 315 -8.07 -3.82 8.29
CA LEU A 315 -8.83 -4.68 9.20
C LEU A 315 -8.26 -4.66 10.64
N LEU A 316 -6.93 -4.57 10.80
CA LEU A 316 -6.27 -4.63 12.10
C LEU A 316 -6.45 -3.36 12.93
N HIS A 317 -6.51 -2.18 12.31
CA HIS A 317 -6.70 -0.91 13.02
C HIS A 317 -7.93 -0.87 13.94
N PRO A 318 -9.17 -1.15 13.47
CA PRO A 318 -10.34 -1.14 14.33
C PRO A 318 -10.27 -2.25 15.41
N ILE A 319 -9.69 -3.41 15.10
CA ILE A 319 -9.49 -4.50 16.07
C ILE A 319 -8.57 -4.04 17.21
N GLN A 320 -7.45 -3.38 16.88
CA GLN A 320 -6.48 -2.87 17.85
C GLN A 320 -7.09 -1.75 18.70
N GLN A 321 -7.78 -0.79 18.08
CA GLN A 321 -8.40 0.34 18.76
C GLN A 321 -9.51 -0.12 19.72
N ALA A 322 -10.36 -1.07 19.29
CA ALA A 322 -11.39 -1.67 20.12
C ALA A 322 -10.85 -2.69 21.13
N LYS A 323 -9.56 -3.05 21.06
CA LYS A 323 -8.89 -4.07 21.88
C LYS A 323 -9.59 -5.44 21.82
N SER A 324 -10.13 -5.80 20.66
CA SER A 324 -10.80 -7.10 20.47
C SER A 324 -9.79 -8.25 20.49
N ASP A 325 -10.22 -9.39 21.04
CA ASP A 325 -9.43 -10.62 21.09
C ASP A 325 -9.74 -11.60 19.95
N ILE A 326 -10.49 -11.15 18.93
CA ILE A 326 -10.96 -11.99 17.81
C ILE A 326 -9.85 -12.81 17.16
N LEU A 327 -8.66 -12.23 16.95
CA LEU A 327 -7.52 -12.91 16.34
C LEU A 327 -7.01 -14.10 17.19
N LYS A 328 -7.02 -13.95 18.52
CA LYS A 328 -6.66 -15.02 19.46
C LYS A 328 -7.74 -16.08 19.50
N ARG A 329 -9.00 -15.67 19.64
CA ARG A 329 -10.15 -16.58 19.72
C ARG A 329 -10.32 -17.43 18.47
N THR A 330 -9.94 -16.91 17.30
CA THR A 330 -10.01 -17.61 16.01
C THR A 330 -8.70 -18.30 15.60
N ASN A 331 -7.62 -18.13 16.39
CA ASN A 331 -6.26 -18.61 16.09
C ASN A 331 -5.72 -18.13 14.72
N LEU A 332 -6.20 -17.00 14.21
CA LEU A 332 -5.77 -16.47 12.91
C LEU A 332 -4.46 -15.68 12.97
N SER A 333 -4.00 -15.27 14.16
CA SER A 333 -2.70 -14.60 14.29
C SER A 333 -1.58 -15.38 13.61
N SER A 334 -1.47 -16.70 13.87
CA SER A 334 -0.45 -17.52 13.23
C SER A 334 -0.68 -17.65 11.72
N VAL A 335 -1.93 -17.76 11.28
CA VAL A 335 -2.26 -17.93 9.85
C VAL A 335 -1.83 -16.71 9.04
N PHE A 336 -2.14 -15.51 9.52
CA PHE A 336 -1.71 -14.28 8.86
C PHE A 336 -0.19 -14.09 8.93
N ILE A 337 0.46 -14.42 10.05
CA ILE A 337 1.93 -14.38 10.16
C ILE A 337 2.56 -15.30 9.11
N ASP A 338 2.04 -16.53 8.98
CA ASP A 338 2.56 -17.52 8.04
C ASP A 338 2.29 -17.13 6.57
N ALA A 339 1.19 -16.44 6.28
CA ALA A 339 0.89 -15.90 4.95
C ALA A 339 1.78 -14.70 4.57
N ILE A 340 2.11 -13.80 5.53
CA ILE A 340 2.96 -12.63 5.24
C ILE A 340 4.44 -13.00 5.13
N LYS A 341 4.93 -13.99 5.89
CA LYS A 341 6.35 -14.37 5.93
C LYS A 341 6.97 -14.62 4.54
N PRO A 342 6.32 -15.35 3.62
CA PRO A 342 6.81 -15.50 2.24
C PRO A 342 6.97 -14.20 1.47
N CYS A 343 6.12 -13.19 1.72
CA CYS A 343 6.21 -11.88 1.08
C CYS A 343 7.51 -11.15 1.44
N LEU A 344 8.09 -11.44 2.61
CA LEU A 344 9.34 -10.82 3.07
C LEU A 344 10.57 -11.29 2.27
N LEU A 345 10.41 -12.35 1.44
CA LEU A 345 11.45 -12.92 0.60
C LEU A 345 11.39 -12.41 -0.85
N SER A 346 10.44 -11.53 -1.18
CA SER A 346 10.36 -10.85 -2.49
C SER A 346 11.46 -9.81 -2.63
N LEU A 347 12.68 -10.29 -2.93
CA LEU A 347 13.90 -9.52 -3.04
C LEU A 347 14.52 -9.61 -4.44
N PRO A 348 15.41 -8.67 -4.79
CA PRO A 348 16.22 -8.74 -6.01
C PRO A 348 17.06 -10.00 -6.18
N THR A 349 17.50 -10.14 -7.44
CA THR A 349 17.74 -11.31 -8.33
C THR A 349 16.51 -11.96 -8.96
N ILE A 350 15.37 -12.07 -8.26
CA ILE A 350 14.12 -12.65 -8.82
C ILE A 350 13.00 -11.61 -8.92
N THR A 351 12.90 -10.70 -7.95
CA THR A 351 11.87 -9.63 -7.95
C THR A 351 12.50 -8.29 -8.32
N PRO A 352 11.94 -7.52 -9.27
CA PRO A 352 12.42 -6.16 -9.55
C PRO A 352 12.45 -5.26 -8.31
N GLU A 353 13.39 -4.31 -8.25
CA GLU A 353 13.57 -3.47 -7.07
C GLU A 353 12.31 -2.66 -6.73
N ALA A 354 11.63 -2.08 -7.73
CA ALA A 354 10.41 -1.30 -7.53
C ALA A 354 9.29 -2.13 -6.89
N ASP A 355 9.11 -3.36 -7.35
CA ASP A 355 8.10 -4.28 -6.79
C ASP A 355 8.47 -4.77 -5.39
N SER A 356 9.75 -5.03 -5.15
CA SER A 356 10.28 -5.38 -3.83
C SER A 356 10.01 -4.25 -2.83
N ILE A 357 10.30 -2.99 -3.22
CA ILE A 357 10.05 -1.82 -2.38
C ILE A 357 8.55 -1.67 -2.07
N ARG A 358 7.68 -1.81 -3.07
CA ARG A 358 6.23 -1.72 -2.89
C ARG A 358 5.72 -2.77 -1.91
N LEU A 359 6.05 -4.04 -2.15
CA LEU A 359 5.56 -5.15 -1.33
C LEU A 359 6.15 -5.14 0.08
N LEU A 360 7.46 -4.97 0.23
CA LEU A 360 8.10 -4.94 1.55
C LEU A 360 7.72 -3.68 2.34
N GLY A 361 7.47 -2.58 1.64
CA GLY A 361 6.95 -1.33 2.19
C GLY A 361 5.60 -1.51 2.89
N THR A 362 4.75 -2.42 2.42
CA THR A 362 3.46 -2.75 3.04
C THR A 362 3.56 -3.96 3.99
N ALA A 363 4.28 -5.01 3.62
CA ALA A 363 4.31 -6.28 4.36
C ALA A 363 4.94 -6.15 5.75
N TYR A 364 6.07 -5.45 5.90
CA TYR A 364 6.72 -5.25 7.20
C TYR A 364 5.83 -4.48 8.19
N PRO A 365 5.28 -3.29 7.84
CA PRO A 365 4.33 -2.59 8.70
C PRO A 365 3.11 -3.41 9.07
N THR A 366 2.50 -4.13 8.10
CA THR A 366 1.36 -5.00 8.36
C THR A 366 1.71 -6.10 9.36
N LEU A 367 2.87 -6.75 9.21
CA LEU A 367 3.34 -7.77 10.14
C LEU A 367 3.56 -7.19 11.53
N PHE A 368 4.21 -6.02 11.64
CA PHE A 368 4.43 -5.39 12.95
C PHE A 368 3.12 -5.01 13.63
N LEU A 369 2.16 -4.47 12.89
CA LEU A 369 0.83 -4.17 13.40
C LEU A 369 0.09 -5.44 13.85
N LEU A 370 0.18 -6.53 13.08
CA LEU A 370 -0.39 -7.83 13.42
C LEU A 370 0.21 -8.39 14.71
N LEU A 371 1.54 -8.33 14.87
CA LEU A 371 2.24 -8.77 16.07
C LEU A 371 1.83 -7.92 17.29
N LYS A 372 1.79 -6.59 17.13
CA LYS A 372 1.35 -5.68 18.21
C LYS A 372 -0.09 -5.97 18.62
N THR A 373 -1.00 -6.08 17.67
CA THR A 373 -2.43 -6.37 17.90
C THR A 373 -2.66 -7.75 18.51
N SER A 374 -1.87 -8.74 18.09
CA SER A 374 -2.00 -10.11 18.56
C SER A 374 -1.40 -10.29 19.95
N TYR A 375 -0.27 -9.69 20.27
CA TYR A 375 0.47 -10.05 21.49
C TYR A 375 0.43 -8.98 22.57
N LEU A 376 0.48 -7.69 22.21
CA LEU A 376 0.56 -6.61 23.22
C LEU A 376 -0.81 -6.17 23.75
N PRO A 377 -0.89 -5.74 25.03
CA PRO A 377 0.17 -5.77 26.05
C PRO A 377 0.31 -7.12 26.78
N LYS A 378 -0.52 -8.12 26.44
CA LYS A 378 -0.70 -9.35 27.26
C LYS A 378 0.47 -10.33 27.22
N ASP A 379 1.18 -10.44 26.09
CA ASP A 379 2.22 -11.44 25.84
C ASP A 379 3.47 -10.80 25.22
N LYS A 380 4.21 -10.04 26.03
CA LYS A 380 5.43 -9.36 25.59
C LYS A 380 6.55 -10.33 25.21
N GLN A 381 6.58 -11.53 25.80
CA GLN A 381 7.62 -12.52 25.54
C GLN A 381 7.51 -13.08 24.13
N THR A 382 6.32 -13.55 23.73
CA THR A 382 6.09 -14.04 22.36
C THR A 382 6.27 -12.93 21.33
N TYR A 383 5.79 -11.71 21.65
CA TYR A 383 6.02 -10.54 20.80
C TYR A 383 7.51 -10.29 20.53
N THR A 384 8.33 -10.29 21.57
CA THR A 384 9.78 -10.08 21.47
C THR A 384 10.45 -11.21 20.69
N ALA A 385 10.01 -12.45 20.90
CA ALA A 385 10.54 -13.62 20.19
C ALA A 385 10.25 -13.58 18.68
N GLU A 386 9.01 -13.24 18.28
CA GLU A 386 8.67 -13.09 16.85
C GLU A 386 9.38 -11.90 16.22
N LEU A 387 9.49 -10.74 16.90
CA LEU A 387 10.26 -9.60 16.38
C LEU A 387 11.73 -9.94 16.17
N THR A 388 12.34 -10.64 17.12
CA THR A 388 13.71 -11.13 17.01
C THR A 388 13.88 -12.04 15.79
N LYS A 389 12.89 -12.92 15.56
CA LYS A 389 12.88 -13.81 14.41
C LYS A 389 12.86 -13.02 13.11
N VAL A 390 11.96 -12.05 13.00
CA VAL A 390 11.87 -11.16 11.82
C VAL A 390 13.16 -10.35 11.62
N LEU A 391 13.77 -9.85 12.70
CA LEU A 391 15.03 -9.11 12.61
C LEU A 391 16.14 -9.94 11.99
N ARG A 392 16.35 -11.18 12.46
CA ARG A 392 17.48 -12.01 12.01
C ARG A 392 17.19 -12.77 10.72
N GLU A 393 16.05 -13.45 10.65
CA GLU A 393 15.72 -14.34 9.53
C GLU A 393 15.24 -13.57 8.29
N ASN A 394 14.74 -12.34 8.46
CA ASN A 394 14.23 -11.54 7.35
C ASN A 394 15.01 -10.24 7.16
N LEU A 395 15.08 -9.32 8.13
CA LEU A 395 15.64 -7.99 7.86
C LEU A 395 17.16 -8.00 7.64
N ILE A 396 17.93 -8.51 8.60
CA ILE A 396 19.40 -8.57 8.53
C ILE A 396 19.83 -9.47 7.37
N SER A 397 19.21 -10.66 7.25
CA SER A 397 19.49 -11.59 6.15
C SER A 397 19.18 -10.97 4.78
N SER A 398 18.04 -10.31 4.61
CA SER A 398 17.68 -9.64 3.34
C SER A 398 18.64 -8.50 3.02
N PHE A 399 19.04 -7.72 4.03
CA PHE A 399 19.99 -6.64 3.86
C PHE A 399 21.34 -7.16 3.34
N HIS A 400 21.85 -8.25 3.93
CA HIS A 400 23.06 -8.90 3.45
C HIS A 400 22.90 -9.57 2.07
N HIS A 401 21.72 -10.10 1.75
CA HIS A 401 21.46 -10.69 0.43
C HIS A 401 21.56 -9.64 -0.68
N ILE A 402 21.00 -8.45 -0.46
CA ILE A 402 20.99 -7.37 -1.47
C ILE A 402 22.24 -6.49 -1.43
N SER A 403 23.10 -6.65 -0.41
CA SER A 403 24.34 -5.88 -0.24
C SER A 403 25.52 -6.82 -0.40
N THR A 404 26.31 -6.70 -1.46
CA THR A 404 27.42 -7.61 -1.71
C THR A 404 28.66 -7.17 -0.95
N MET A 405 29.26 -8.09 -0.18
CA MET A 405 30.63 -7.92 0.29
C MET A 405 31.55 -8.59 -0.73
N THR A 406 32.13 -7.83 -1.65
CA THR A 406 33.16 -8.37 -2.54
C THR A 406 34.48 -8.40 -1.77
N PRO A 407 35.07 -9.59 -1.48
CA PRO A 407 36.46 -9.63 -1.08
C PRO A 407 37.29 -9.18 -2.29
N SER A 408 37.86 -7.98 -2.25
CA SER A 408 38.80 -7.55 -3.27
C SER A 408 40.04 -8.44 -3.16
N SER A 409 40.28 -9.28 -4.16
CA SER A 409 41.49 -10.08 -4.29
C SER A 409 42.72 -9.18 -4.15
N GLY A 410 43.41 -9.25 -3.01
CA GLY A 410 44.73 -8.65 -2.79
C GLY A 410 44.83 -7.47 -1.81
N THR A 411 43.73 -6.92 -1.28
CA THR A 411 43.79 -5.89 -0.21
C THR A 411 42.78 -6.19 0.90
N GLN A 412 43.14 -5.92 2.15
CA GLN A 412 42.34 -6.20 3.37
C GLN A 412 41.03 -5.38 3.46
N SER A 413 40.60 -4.69 2.40
CA SER A 413 39.41 -3.86 2.39
C SER A 413 38.25 -4.62 1.75
N THR A 414 37.35 -5.16 2.58
CA THR A 414 36.06 -5.66 2.11
C THR A 414 35.19 -4.46 1.74
N LEU A 415 35.20 -4.07 0.45
CA LEU A 415 34.30 -3.04 -0.03
C LEU A 415 32.86 -3.61 -0.06
N SER A 416 31.95 -2.93 0.64
CA SER A 416 30.53 -3.25 0.60
C SER A 416 29.89 -2.50 -0.57
N SER A 417 29.17 -3.21 -1.41
CA SER A 417 28.44 -2.67 -2.56
C SER A 417 26.93 -2.75 -2.32
N PHE A 418 26.24 -1.68 -2.68
CA PHE A 418 24.79 -1.50 -2.49
C PHE A 418 24.13 -1.29 -3.85
N PRO A 419 23.92 -2.35 -4.64
CA PRO A 419 23.28 -2.24 -5.96
C PRO A 419 21.83 -1.74 -5.90
N HIS A 420 21.15 -1.91 -4.76
CA HIS A 420 19.76 -1.50 -4.53
C HIS A 420 19.66 -0.54 -3.33
N PRO A 421 20.22 0.68 -3.42
CA PRO A 421 20.36 1.57 -2.27
C PRO A 421 19.01 2.04 -1.70
N ARG A 422 17.96 2.15 -2.54
CA ARG A 422 16.60 2.50 -2.09
C ARG A 422 16.00 1.36 -1.25
N LEU A 423 16.17 0.12 -1.68
CA LEU A 423 15.70 -1.05 -0.93
C LEU A 423 16.49 -1.24 0.37
N SER A 424 17.83 -1.10 0.33
CA SER A 424 18.67 -1.14 1.53
C SER A 424 18.25 -0.08 2.56
N THR A 425 17.89 1.13 2.10
CA THR A 425 17.36 2.20 2.95
C THR A 425 16.03 1.81 3.60
N LEU A 426 15.11 1.19 2.84
CA LEU A 426 13.85 0.70 3.39
C LEU A 426 14.09 -0.34 4.49
N LEU A 427 14.99 -1.30 4.27
CA LEU A 427 15.30 -2.34 5.27
C LEU A 427 15.94 -1.74 6.54
N LEU A 428 16.87 -0.79 6.40
CA LEU A 428 17.45 -0.09 7.56
C LEU A 428 16.40 0.67 8.37
N ASN A 429 15.46 1.34 7.70
CA ASN A 429 14.35 2.00 8.39
C ASN A 429 13.48 1.00 9.16
N LYS A 430 13.22 -0.19 8.61
CA LYS A 430 12.50 -1.25 9.34
C LYS A 430 13.30 -1.85 10.48
N ILE A 431 14.62 -1.99 10.33
CA ILE A 431 15.52 -2.40 11.43
C ILE A 431 15.44 -1.37 12.56
N HIS A 432 15.60 -0.09 12.24
CA HIS A 432 15.47 1.02 13.18
C HIS A 432 14.18 0.92 14.01
N ASP A 433 13.03 0.73 13.35
CA ASP A 433 11.73 0.64 14.01
C ASP A 433 11.66 -0.55 14.98
N ILE A 434 12.17 -1.72 14.58
CA ILE A 434 12.21 -2.92 15.44
C ILE A 434 13.09 -2.70 16.68
N LEU A 435 14.22 -1.99 16.56
CA LEU A 435 15.14 -1.81 17.70
C LEU A 435 14.46 -1.09 18.88
N PHE A 436 13.58 -0.13 18.60
CA PHE A 436 12.77 0.52 19.64
C PHE A 436 11.72 -0.41 20.25
N ASP A 437 11.13 -1.31 19.46
CA ASP A 437 10.20 -2.30 19.99
C ASP A 437 10.92 -3.40 20.81
N LEU A 438 12.16 -3.76 20.45
CA LEU A 438 12.99 -4.73 21.18
C LEU A 438 13.58 -4.16 22.48
N THR A 439 13.81 -2.86 22.55
CA THR A 439 14.42 -2.18 23.72
C THR A 439 15.76 -2.83 24.10
N VAL A 440 16.00 -3.10 25.39
CA VAL A 440 17.23 -3.69 25.94
C VAL A 440 17.61 -5.03 25.30
N HIS A 441 16.65 -5.76 24.70
CA HIS A 441 16.95 -7.01 24.00
C HIS A 441 17.82 -6.82 22.75
N THR A 442 17.92 -5.59 22.23
CA THR A 442 18.87 -5.21 21.16
C THR A 442 20.31 -5.57 21.50
N THR A 443 20.69 -5.53 22.78
CA THR A 443 22.05 -5.88 23.26
C THR A 443 22.52 -7.27 22.80
N LYS A 444 21.60 -8.23 22.61
CA LYS A 444 21.90 -9.60 22.19
C LYS A 444 22.34 -9.70 20.73
N TYR A 445 22.00 -8.71 19.91
CA TYR A 445 22.17 -8.74 18.46
C TYR A 445 23.24 -7.75 17.96
N LEU A 446 24.00 -7.14 18.88
CA LEU A 446 25.05 -6.18 18.52
C LEU A 446 26.07 -6.77 17.54
N GLN A 447 26.42 -8.05 17.70
CA GLN A 447 27.37 -8.72 16.81
C GLN A 447 26.87 -8.85 15.36
N GLU A 448 25.55 -8.87 15.15
CA GLU A 448 24.94 -8.93 13.82
C GLU A 448 24.66 -7.51 13.27
N ILE A 449 24.27 -6.57 14.14
CA ILE A 449 23.88 -5.21 13.73
C ILE A 449 25.08 -4.29 13.48
N ILE A 450 26.14 -4.37 14.29
CA ILE A 450 27.30 -3.47 14.16
C ILE A 450 28.03 -3.64 12.82
N PRO A 451 28.28 -4.86 12.31
CA PRO A 451 28.86 -5.03 10.98
C PRO A 451 28.01 -4.40 9.86
N LEU A 452 26.68 -4.45 9.99
CA LEU A 452 25.74 -3.82 9.06
C LEU A 452 25.82 -2.28 9.11
N ILE A 453 25.96 -1.70 10.30
CA ILE A 453 26.19 -0.26 10.46
C ILE A 453 27.52 0.13 9.81
N TYR A 454 28.59 -0.63 10.13
CA TYR A 454 29.94 -0.36 9.65
C TYR A 454 29.98 -0.40 8.11
N SER A 455 29.49 -1.47 7.49
CA SER A 455 29.48 -1.62 6.03
C SER A 455 28.70 -0.52 5.30
N THR A 456 27.63 -0.02 5.92
CA THR A 456 26.81 1.06 5.35
C THR A 456 27.53 2.40 5.43
N LEU A 457 28.02 2.77 6.61
CA LEU A 457 28.59 4.11 6.85
C LEU A 457 30.01 4.26 6.32
N SER A 458 30.79 3.18 6.29
CA SER A 458 32.16 3.21 5.77
C SER A 458 32.24 3.06 4.25
N ASN A 459 31.11 3.06 3.53
CA ASN A 459 31.11 2.91 2.08
C ASN A 459 31.69 4.18 1.41
N PRO A 460 32.79 4.07 0.64
CA PRO A 460 33.39 5.21 -0.07
C PRO A 460 32.46 5.86 -1.10
N PHE A 461 31.46 5.14 -1.60
CA PHE A 461 30.48 5.66 -2.57
C PHE A 461 29.13 5.99 -1.92
N GLY A 462 29.06 6.04 -0.59
CA GLY A 462 27.82 6.29 0.13
C GLY A 462 27.22 7.68 -0.15
N THR A 463 28.05 8.68 -0.47
CA THR A 463 27.63 10.06 -0.76
C THR A 463 26.73 10.16 -1.99
N ALA A 464 26.87 9.25 -2.95
CA ALA A 464 26.03 9.17 -4.14
C ALA A 464 24.54 8.90 -3.84
N TYR A 465 24.23 8.36 -2.65
CA TYR A 465 22.85 8.20 -2.19
C TYR A 465 22.74 8.44 -0.67
N SER A 466 22.74 9.72 -0.30
CA SER A 466 22.63 10.20 1.08
C SER A 466 21.52 9.57 1.94
N PRO A 467 20.30 9.24 1.42
CA PRO A 467 19.27 8.61 2.24
C PRO A 467 19.67 7.27 2.87
N LEU A 468 20.53 6.48 2.22
CA LEU A 468 21.06 5.23 2.78
C LEU A 468 21.95 5.50 3.99
N LEU A 469 22.84 6.50 3.89
CA LEU A 469 23.70 6.91 5.00
C LEU A 469 22.87 7.45 6.17
N LEU A 470 21.87 8.29 5.90
CA LEU A 470 20.96 8.79 6.93
C LEU A 470 20.21 7.66 7.65
N ALA A 471 19.76 6.64 6.93
CA ALA A 471 19.13 5.46 7.54
C ALA A 471 20.14 4.65 8.38
N GLY A 472 21.38 4.49 7.92
CA GLY A 472 22.46 3.87 8.71
C GLY A 472 22.77 4.63 10.00
N VAL A 473 22.83 5.96 9.93
CA VAL A 473 23.01 6.83 11.10
C VAL A 473 21.82 6.72 12.05
N ALA A 474 20.59 6.64 11.55
CA ALA A 474 19.40 6.41 12.36
C ALA A 474 19.45 5.07 13.11
N VAL A 475 19.81 3.97 12.43
CA VAL A 475 20.03 2.66 13.07
C VAL A 475 21.12 2.75 14.13
N THR A 476 22.22 3.45 13.86
CA THR A 476 23.31 3.65 14.84
C THR A 476 22.83 4.35 16.10
N ARG A 477 22.01 5.41 15.97
CA ARG A 477 21.38 6.07 17.11
C ARG A 477 20.47 5.13 17.87
N ALA A 478 19.61 4.39 17.17
CA ALA A 478 18.69 3.44 17.78
C ALA A 478 19.44 2.34 18.57
N VAL A 479 20.57 1.85 18.04
CA VAL A 479 21.45 0.90 18.75
C VAL A 479 22.02 1.53 20.02
N ILE A 480 22.57 2.74 19.96
CA ILE A 480 23.13 3.41 21.15
C ILE A 480 22.05 3.59 22.21
N LEU A 481 20.85 4.04 21.83
CA LEU A 481 19.76 4.31 22.76
C LEU A 481 19.18 3.03 23.40
N ASN A 482 19.06 1.93 22.63
CA ASN A 482 18.42 0.70 23.10
C ASN A 482 19.41 -0.35 23.63
N ALA A 483 20.70 -0.22 23.33
CA ALA A 483 21.76 -1.14 23.77
C ALA A 483 22.88 -0.43 24.55
N HIS A 484 22.59 0.74 25.13
CA HIS A 484 23.54 1.52 25.95
C HIS A 484 24.28 0.68 27.01
N PRO A 485 23.70 -0.34 27.70
CA PRO A 485 24.41 -1.07 28.73
C PRO A 485 25.63 -1.84 28.21
N ARG A 486 25.68 -2.18 26.91
CA ARG A 486 26.77 -2.98 26.32
C ARG A 486 27.49 -2.28 25.16
N ILE A 487 27.14 -1.03 24.86
CA ILE A 487 27.67 -0.30 23.69
C ILE A 487 29.15 0.03 23.80
N TRP A 488 29.70 0.12 25.02
CA TRP A 488 31.11 0.45 25.26
C TRP A 488 32.10 -0.53 24.61
N ARG A 489 31.68 -1.79 24.40
CA ARG A 489 32.45 -2.83 23.71
C ARG A 489 32.59 -2.59 22.21
N TRP A 490 31.65 -1.85 21.63
CA TRP A 490 31.53 -1.62 20.19
C TRP A 490 31.84 -0.16 19.83
N ARG A 491 32.36 0.64 20.77
CA ARG A 491 32.62 2.06 20.58
C ARG A 491 33.61 2.32 19.45
N GLY A 492 34.63 1.48 19.31
CA GLY A 492 35.68 1.64 18.29
C GLY A 492 35.14 1.49 16.87
N GLU A 493 34.29 0.48 16.68
CA GLU A 493 33.66 0.11 15.42
C GLU A 493 32.63 1.18 15.03
N ILE A 494 31.84 1.67 15.98
CA ILE A 494 30.90 2.77 15.76
C ILE A 494 31.66 4.04 15.38
N LEU A 495 32.73 4.39 16.10
CA LEU A 495 33.56 5.55 15.79
C LEU A 495 34.24 5.42 14.43
N GLY A 496 34.77 4.24 14.11
CA GLY A 496 35.38 3.96 12.81
C GLY A 496 34.39 4.13 11.66
N ALA A 497 33.18 3.61 11.80
CA ALA A 497 32.11 3.75 10.81
C ALA A 497 31.71 5.23 10.61
N VAL A 498 31.50 5.96 11.71
CA VAL A 498 31.10 7.38 11.70
C VAL A 498 32.21 8.29 11.17
N ALA A 499 33.47 8.02 11.53
CA ALA A 499 34.63 8.75 11.04
C ALA A 499 34.85 8.53 9.54
N ALA A 500 34.76 7.29 9.06
CA ALA A 500 34.86 6.97 7.63
C ALA A 500 33.76 7.69 6.83
N CYS A 501 32.52 7.64 7.31
CA CYS A 501 31.40 8.36 6.68
C CYS A 501 31.67 9.87 6.61
N TRP A 502 32.15 10.47 7.71
CA TRP A 502 32.46 11.88 7.76
C TRP A 502 33.56 12.29 6.77
N ILE A 503 34.64 11.51 6.67
CA ILE A 503 35.74 11.76 5.73
C ILE A 503 35.22 11.72 4.29
N ASN A 504 34.45 10.69 3.92
CA ASN A 504 33.86 10.59 2.57
C ASN A 504 32.98 11.81 2.25
N VAL A 505 32.17 12.28 3.20
CA VAL A 505 31.34 13.49 3.02
C VAL A 505 32.20 14.75 2.90
N ALA A 506 33.26 14.88 3.70
CA ALA A 506 34.17 16.02 3.63
C ALA A 506 34.93 16.07 2.29
N ASP A 507 35.35 14.92 1.77
CA ASP A 507 36.02 14.80 0.47
C ASP A 507 35.08 15.18 -0.69
N GLU A 508 33.82 14.73 -0.65
CA GLU A 508 32.79 15.10 -1.62
C GLU A 508 32.52 16.61 -1.61
N GLU A 509 32.38 17.23 -0.43
CA GLU A 509 32.19 18.69 -0.31
C GLU A 509 33.35 19.49 -0.90
N VAL A 510 34.58 18.99 -0.79
CA VAL A 510 35.76 19.60 -1.41
C VAL A 510 35.73 19.44 -2.93
N ALA A 511 35.36 18.26 -3.43
CA ALA A 511 35.24 17.97 -4.86
C ALA A 511 34.12 18.78 -5.55
N GLU A 512 33.02 19.03 -4.84
CA GLU A 512 31.83 19.70 -5.37
C GLU A 512 31.76 21.22 -5.13
N ARG A 513 32.87 21.84 -4.70
CA ARG A 513 32.95 23.31 -4.52
C ARG A 513 32.55 24.06 -5.79
N GLY A 514 31.29 24.51 -5.84
CA GLY A 514 30.74 25.33 -6.93
C GLY A 514 29.39 24.89 -7.51
N LYS A 515 28.83 23.74 -7.10
CA LYS A 515 27.48 23.29 -7.50
C LYS A 515 26.48 23.50 -6.35
N GLU A 516 25.30 24.05 -6.63
CA GLU A 516 24.33 24.52 -5.61
C GLU A 516 23.19 23.54 -5.28
N GLY A 517 23.21 22.29 -5.76
CA GLY A 517 22.05 21.38 -5.69
C GLY A 517 21.97 20.39 -4.52
N GLU A 518 23.08 19.81 -4.03
CA GLU A 518 23.06 18.62 -3.15
C GLU A 518 23.55 18.86 -1.71
N LYS A 519 23.71 20.12 -1.31
CA LYS A 519 24.35 20.49 -0.02
C LYS A 519 23.50 20.24 1.22
N GLU A 520 22.17 20.23 1.11
CA GLU A 520 21.29 20.16 2.28
C GLU A 520 21.35 18.78 2.94
N ASP A 521 21.30 17.70 2.15
CA ASP A 521 21.34 16.32 2.67
C ASP A 521 22.69 15.97 3.30
N LEU A 522 23.81 16.42 2.70
CA LEU A 522 25.15 16.22 3.28
C LEU A 522 25.34 17.02 4.57
N THR A 523 24.81 18.26 4.63
CA THR A 523 24.82 19.07 5.85
C THR A 523 24.02 18.38 6.95
N LYS A 524 22.81 17.89 6.62
CA LYS A 524 21.96 17.11 7.52
C LYS A 524 22.68 15.86 8.02
N LEU A 525 23.35 15.13 7.13
CA LEU A 525 24.14 13.95 7.47
C LEU A 525 25.28 14.29 8.45
N LYS A 526 26.06 15.34 8.19
CA LYS A 526 27.11 15.83 9.11
C LYS A 526 26.57 16.18 10.49
N MET A 527 25.44 16.87 10.56
CA MET A 527 24.78 17.16 11.84
C MET A 527 24.40 15.86 12.57
N GLN A 528 23.80 14.91 11.87
CA GLN A 528 23.38 13.66 12.47
C GLN A 528 24.54 12.75 12.91
N LEU A 529 25.67 12.76 12.19
CA LEU A 529 26.90 12.05 12.57
C LEU A 529 27.47 12.61 13.89
N LYS A 530 27.49 13.94 14.05
CA LYS A 530 27.86 14.59 15.33
C LYS A 530 26.90 14.18 16.46
N GLY A 531 25.60 14.07 16.16
CA GLY A 531 24.60 13.59 17.10
C GLY A 531 24.88 12.16 17.58
N VAL A 532 25.33 11.26 16.69
CA VAL A 532 25.76 9.91 17.07
C VAL A 532 26.95 9.93 18.03
N VAL A 533 28.00 10.70 17.72
CA VAL A 533 29.19 10.81 18.60
C VAL A 533 28.80 11.38 19.96
N TYR A 534 27.90 12.37 19.99
CA TYR A 534 27.35 12.93 21.22
C TYR A 534 26.59 11.88 22.04
N LEU A 535 25.69 11.11 21.43
CA LEU A 535 24.94 10.05 22.12
C LEU A 535 25.86 8.96 22.64
N LEU A 536 26.87 8.55 21.84
CA LEU A 536 27.85 7.56 22.26
C LEU A 536 28.62 8.08 23.49
N ARG A 537 29.11 9.32 23.46
CA ARG A 537 29.76 9.95 24.63
C ARG A 537 28.85 9.92 25.86
N MET A 538 27.57 10.26 25.71
CA MET A 538 26.63 10.27 26.83
C MET A 538 26.40 8.87 27.41
N ALA A 539 26.28 7.85 26.56
CA ALA A 539 26.14 6.46 26.99
C ALA A 539 27.38 5.94 27.74
N LEU A 540 28.58 6.35 27.33
CA LEU A 540 29.84 5.94 27.98
C LEU A 540 30.11 6.68 29.29
N GLN A 541 29.72 7.96 29.39
CA GLN A 541 29.92 8.75 30.61
C GLN A 541 28.95 8.37 31.73
N ASN A 542 27.77 7.87 31.35
CA ASN A 542 26.68 7.48 32.26
C ASN A 542 26.33 6.00 32.06
N PRO A 543 27.24 5.06 32.39
CA PRO A 543 26.93 3.64 32.32
C PRO A 543 25.84 3.26 33.33
N ASP A 544 25.10 2.20 33.02
CA ASP A 544 24.10 1.60 33.92
C ASP A 544 24.77 1.14 35.22
N GLU A 545 24.09 1.22 36.37
CA GLU A 545 24.64 0.89 37.69
C GLU A 545 25.21 -0.53 37.73
N GLU A 546 24.52 -1.49 37.10
CA GLU A 546 24.96 -2.89 37.03
C GLU A 546 26.21 -3.11 36.17
N VAL A 547 26.52 -2.18 35.25
CA VAL A 547 27.65 -2.27 34.32
C VAL A 547 28.77 -1.28 34.68
N ALA A 548 28.50 -0.30 35.55
CA ALA A 548 29.43 0.74 35.93
C ALA A 548 30.69 0.21 36.63
N GLU A 549 30.60 -0.98 37.25
CA GLU A 549 31.72 -1.66 37.91
C GLU A 549 32.54 -2.56 36.96
N ASP A 550 32.08 -2.79 35.72
CA ASP A 550 32.81 -3.57 34.71
C ASP A 550 34.10 -2.82 34.32
N GLU A 551 35.27 -3.45 34.48
CA GLU A 551 36.58 -2.84 34.21
C GLU A 551 36.63 -2.19 32.81
N GLY A 552 36.04 -2.84 31.80
CA GLY A 552 36.03 -2.33 30.43
C GLY A 552 35.09 -1.13 30.24
N ALA A 553 34.03 -1.02 31.05
CA ALA A 553 33.17 0.17 31.06
C ALA A 553 33.86 1.37 31.73
N ILE A 554 34.61 1.12 32.81
CA ILE A 554 35.44 2.14 33.48
C ILE A 554 36.53 2.66 32.53
N GLU A 555 37.26 1.73 31.89
CA GLU A 555 38.28 2.08 30.90
C GLU A 555 37.69 2.91 29.76
N ALA A 556 36.55 2.49 29.20
CA ALA A 556 35.88 3.25 28.15
C ALA A 556 35.48 4.66 28.64
N LYS A 557 34.97 4.80 29.85
CA LYS A 557 34.57 6.10 30.42
C LYS A 557 35.75 7.05 30.60
N GLU A 558 36.86 6.57 31.16
CA GLU A 558 38.05 7.38 31.45
C GLU A 558 38.89 7.65 30.19
N GLY A 559 38.98 6.67 29.29
CA GLY A 559 39.80 6.72 28.08
C GLY A 559 39.18 7.48 26.92
N PHE A 560 37.85 7.60 26.84
CA PHE A 560 37.17 8.11 25.63
C PHE A 560 37.65 9.49 25.18
N ALA A 561 37.85 10.44 26.11
CA ALA A 561 38.32 11.78 25.74
C ALA A 561 39.71 11.75 25.09
N LYS A 562 40.60 10.90 25.61
CA LYS A 562 41.95 10.70 25.06
C LYS A 562 41.89 10.01 23.70
N GLU A 563 41.02 9.02 23.53
CA GLU A 563 40.78 8.36 22.23
C GLU A 563 40.35 9.38 21.17
N MET A 564 39.45 10.32 21.52
CA MET A 564 39.01 11.38 20.59
C MET A 564 40.17 12.30 20.16
N GLU A 565 40.99 12.77 21.10
CA GLU A 565 42.16 13.61 20.79
C GLU A 565 43.19 12.86 19.94
N GLN A 566 43.38 11.56 20.17
CA GLN A 566 44.27 10.73 19.34
C GLN A 566 43.76 10.60 17.91
N LEU A 567 42.45 10.40 17.71
CA LEU A 567 41.84 10.34 16.37
C LEU A 567 41.95 11.68 15.63
N VAL A 568 41.68 12.80 16.32
CA VAL A 568 41.86 14.15 15.73
C VAL A 568 43.33 14.42 15.41
N GLY A 569 44.27 13.97 16.26
CA GLY A 569 45.70 14.08 15.98
C GLY A 569 46.17 13.23 14.79
N ALA A 570 45.45 12.15 14.46
CA ALA A 570 45.71 11.32 13.30
C ALA A 570 45.12 11.91 12.00
N ASP A 571 43.92 12.51 12.09
CA ASP A 571 43.28 13.22 10.98
C ASP A 571 42.50 14.44 11.48
N GLU A 572 43.01 15.63 11.13
CA GLU A 572 42.46 16.92 11.53
C GLU A 572 41.05 17.16 10.98
N ALA A 573 40.66 16.49 9.88
CA ALA A 573 39.30 16.58 9.33
C ALA A 573 38.23 16.08 10.32
N LEU A 574 38.60 15.22 11.27
CA LEU A 574 37.70 14.68 12.29
C LEU A 574 37.44 15.64 13.47
N ARG A 575 38.17 16.76 13.59
CA ARG A 575 38.01 17.69 14.72
C ARG A 575 36.57 18.14 14.90
N GLU A 576 35.93 18.55 13.81
CA GLU A 576 34.56 19.07 13.86
C GLU A 576 33.53 17.98 14.22
N LEU A 577 33.77 16.74 13.82
CA LEU A 577 32.94 15.58 14.14
C LEU A 577 33.07 15.20 15.63
N LEU A 578 34.31 15.04 16.10
CA LEU A 578 34.61 14.43 17.40
C LEU A 578 34.58 15.45 18.54
N LEU A 579 35.07 16.68 18.32
CA LEU A 579 35.19 17.73 19.33
C LEU A 579 34.23 18.91 19.10
N GLY A 580 33.45 18.88 18.01
CA GLY A 580 32.44 19.89 17.71
C GLY A 580 31.37 20.01 18.80
N LYS A 581 30.85 21.23 18.97
CA LYS A 581 29.72 21.48 19.88
C LYS A 581 28.44 20.92 19.27
N VAL A 582 27.71 20.14 20.06
CA VAL A 582 26.38 19.62 19.74
C VAL A 582 25.41 20.19 20.77
N ASP A 583 24.36 20.86 20.29
CA ASP A 583 23.26 21.27 21.16
C ASP A 583 22.30 20.08 21.33
N GLY A 584 22.26 19.50 22.54
CA GLY A 584 21.38 18.39 22.87
C GLY A 584 19.88 18.71 22.74
N LYS A 585 19.50 19.98 22.60
CA LYS A 585 18.12 20.42 22.36
C LYS A 585 17.77 20.61 20.89
N ASP A 586 18.77 20.67 20.00
CA ASP A 586 18.54 20.81 18.57
C ASP A 586 18.24 19.44 17.96
N GLY A 587 16.96 19.20 17.67
CA GLY A 587 16.47 17.94 17.13
C GLY A 587 17.13 17.54 15.79
N ARG A 588 17.73 18.48 15.06
CA ARG A 588 18.41 18.20 13.78
C ARG A 588 19.59 17.25 13.93
N TYR A 589 20.25 17.23 15.09
CA TYR A 589 21.32 16.27 15.40
C TYR A 589 20.78 14.85 15.61
N PHE A 590 19.51 14.70 15.95
CA PHE A 590 18.90 13.43 16.35
C PHE A 590 17.84 12.92 15.36
N GLY A 591 17.69 13.59 14.22
CA GLY A 591 16.80 13.18 13.13
C GLY A 591 15.38 13.70 13.21
N ALA A 592 15.14 14.79 13.95
CA ALA A 592 13.86 15.51 14.00
C ALA A 592 13.60 16.37 12.76
#